data_AF-Z4WXE2-F1
#
_entry.id   AF-Z4WXE2-F1
#
_cell.length_a   1.000
_cell.length_b   1.000
_cell.length_c   1.000
_cell.angle_alpha   90.00
_cell.angle_beta   90.00
_cell.angle_gamma   90.00
#
_symmetry.space_group_name_H-M   'P 1'
#
loop_
_entity.id
_entity.type
_entity.pdbx_description
1 polymer ?
#
loop_
_entity_poly.entity_id
_entity_poly.type
_entity_poly.pdbx_seq_one_letter_code
_entity_poly.pdbx_strand_id
1 'polypeptide(L)'
;MKKYILLFIVALALGQTTKMYAQKNSPIPFLQRFYTQYIRSIDRMFEQDQRDSLVATALTQEAHEKVYRLVAATDADPLLRMQDARAGLEKTFRARQLKDGWYEVSLGEPAEQVRIPLHVTTVGGRYLIDFITPAWHGDAYGEHLRENPLAQATSVDNSSEQAFILSFYRLYLSAYLSMSKDLGAILSGLRERYCTLTTIGLHHERSESGDMDDGYYDVLIDNVDFDPTWVSSLKIQPATQGGRYLISYMQTTGGQPIAHSILVSAVKNDFVGGYRLEVHKQDGAAPVPTPKPRITEEDARRMQHQYGDH
;
A
#
# COMPACT_ATOMS: atom_id res chain seq x y z
N MET A 1 -24.91 -7.19 -54.03
CA MET A 1 -24.72 -8.28 -53.04
C MET A 1 -23.26 -8.68 -52.81
N LYS A 2 -22.44 -8.95 -53.85
CA LYS A 2 -21.03 -9.36 -53.69
C LYS A 2 -20.13 -8.38 -52.88
N LYS A 3 -20.31 -7.06 -53.02
CA LYS A 3 -19.52 -6.05 -52.27
C LYS A 3 -19.76 -6.06 -50.75
N TYR A 4 -20.98 -6.32 -50.30
CA TYR A 4 -21.32 -6.35 -48.88
C TYR A 4 -20.84 -7.62 -48.18
N ILE A 5 -20.83 -8.75 -48.90
CA ILE A 5 -20.28 -10.02 -48.40
C ILE A 5 -18.76 -9.90 -48.20
N LEU A 6 -18.05 -9.26 -49.13
CA LEU A 6 -16.60 -9.04 -49.01
C LEU A 6 -16.25 -8.13 -47.80
N LEU A 7 -17.03 -7.06 -47.58
CA LEU A 7 -16.86 -6.16 -46.43
C LEU A 7 -17.10 -6.87 -45.09
N PHE A 8 -18.09 -7.77 -45.03
CA PHE A 8 -18.40 -8.54 -43.81
C PHE A 8 -17.32 -9.57 -43.48
N ILE A 9 -16.78 -10.25 -44.50
CA ILE A 9 -15.68 -11.22 -44.33
C ILE A 9 -14.39 -10.52 -43.88
N VAL A 10 -14.08 -9.35 -44.45
CA VAL A 10 -12.90 -8.56 -44.04
C VAL A 10 -13.04 -8.07 -42.59
N ALA A 11 -14.22 -7.60 -42.18
CA ALA A 11 -14.48 -7.19 -40.80
C ALA A 11 -14.39 -8.35 -39.79
N LEU A 12 -14.88 -9.54 -40.13
CA LEU A 12 -14.73 -10.76 -39.33
C LEU A 12 -13.27 -11.19 -39.21
N ALA A 13 -12.50 -11.15 -40.31
CA ALA A 13 -11.07 -11.49 -40.31
C ALA A 13 -10.24 -10.49 -39.48
N LEU A 14 -10.50 -9.18 -39.59
CA LEU A 14 -9.89 -8.14 -38.75
C LEU A 14 -10.26 -8.28 -37.27
N GLY A 15 -11.51 -8.67 -36.98
CA GLY A 15 -11.97 -8.95 -35.60
C GLY A 15 -11.34 -10.20 -34.98
N GLN A 16 -10.98 -11.19 -35.79
CA GLN A 16 -10.29 -12.41 -35.31
C GLN A 16 -8.78 -12.21 -35.15
N THR A 17 -8.12 -11.45 -36.05
CA THR A 17 -6.70 -11.14 -35.92
C THR A 17 -6.40 -10.24 -34.73
N THR A 18 -7.27 -9.26 -34.44
CA THR A 18 -7.15 -8.41 -33.24
C THR A 18 -7.34 -9.18 -31.93
N LYS A 19 -8.31 -10.11 -31.87
CA LYS A 19 -8.48 -11.02 -30.73
C LYS A 19 -7.29 -11.94 -30.52
N MET A 20 -6.73 -12.52 -31.60
CA MET A 20 -5.51 -13.33 -31.52
C MET A 20 -4.28 -12.52 -31.08
N TYR A 21 -4.11 -11.28 -31.56
CA TYR A 21 -3.02 -10.41 -31.15
C TYR A 21 -3.15 -9.96 -29.68
N ALA A 22 -4.37 -9.63 -29.24
CA ALA A 22 -4.65 -9.28 -27.85
C ALA A 22 -4.46 -10.48 -26.90
N GLN A 23 -4.82 -11.70 -27.33
CA GLN A 23 -4.63 -12.92 -26.55
C GLN A 23 -3.15 -13.33 -26.44
N LYS A 24 -2.35 -13.12 -27.50
CA LYS A 24 -0.90 -13.42 -27.51
C LYS A 24 -0.08 -12.45 -26.65
N ASN A 25 -0.59 -11.24 -26.41
CA ASN A 25 0.02 -10.21 -25.57
C ASN A 25 -0.79 -9.95 -24.28
N SER A 26 -1.53 -10.94 -23.77
CA SER A 26 -2.20 -10.80 -22.49
C SER A 26 -1.20 -10.99 -21.33
N PRO A 27 -1.24 -10.17 -20.27
CA PRO A 27 -0.54 -10.42 -19.01
C PRO A 27 -1.07 -11.61 -18.19
N ILE A 28 -2.25 -12.17 -18.51
CA ILE A 28 -2.86 -13.25 -17.71
C ILE A 28 -1.96 -14.48 -17.55
N PRO A 29 -1.31 -15.02 -18.62
CA PRO A 29 -0.36 -16.12 -18.47
C PRO A 29 0.86 -15.76 -17.60
N PHE A 30 1.28 -14.50 -17.59
CA PHE A 30 2.34 -14.03 -16.68
C PHE A 30 1.85 -14.08 -15.22
N LEU A 31 0.68 -13.49 -14.94
CA LEU A 31 0.07 -13.53 -13.61
C LEU A 31 -0.12 -14.98 -13.12
N GLN A 32 -0.65 -15.86 -13.97
CA GLN A 32 -0.85 -17.26 -13.63
C GLN A 32 0.45 -17.95 -13.24
N ARG A 33 1.53 -17.75 -14.01
CA ARG A 33 2.84 -18.33 -13.69
C ARG A 33 3.37 -17.81 -12.36
N PHE A 34 3.35 -16.48 -12.17
CA PHE A 34 3.82 -15.85 -10.94
C PHE A 34 3.06 -16.36 -9.72
N TYR A 35 1.74 -16.24 -9.70
CA TYR A 35 0.91 -16.69 -8.57
C TYR A 35 1.06 -18.19 -8.29
N THR A 36 1.15 -19.02 -9.34
CA THR A 36 1.38 -20.46 -9.16
C THR A 36 2.72 -20.74 -8.50
N GLN A 37 3.79 -20.07 -8.94
CA GLN A 37 5.12 -20.28 -8.36
C GLN A 37 5.20 -19.71 -6.94
N TYR A 38 4.60 -18.54 -6.70
CA TYR A 38 4.61 -17.90 -5.39
C TYR A 38 3.84 -18.72 -4.33
N ILE A 39 2.62 -19.15 -4.62
CA ILE A 39 1.84 -20.01 -3.70
C ILE A 39 2.59 -21.33 -3.42
N ARG A 40 3.18 -21.94 -4.45
CA ARG A 40 3.98 -23.17 -4.27
C ARG A 40 5.27 -22.93 -3.49
N SER A 41 5.83 -21.73 -3.51
CA SER A 41 7.00 -21.41 -2.70
C SER A 41 6.67 -21.41 -1.20
N ILE A 42 5.44 -21.00 -0.84
CA ILE A 42 4.93 -21.06 0.53
C ILE A 42 4.70 -22.52 0.94
N ASP A 43 3.99 -23.29 0.11
CA ASP A 43 3.72 -24.73 0.34
C ASP A 43 5.00 -25.56 0.48
N ARG A 44 6.06 -25.19 -0.25
CA ARG A 44 7.37 -25.84 -0.20
C ARG A 44 8.30 -25.28 0.89
N MET A 45 7.82 -24.35 1.70
CA MET A 45 8.59 -23.72 2.78
C MET A 45 9.92 -23.13 2.28
N PHE A 46 9.90 -22.44 1.15
CA PHE A 46 11.07 -21.71 0.67
C PHE A 46 11.56 -20.73 1.72
N GLU A 47 12.85 -20.43 1.74
CA GLU A 47 13.40 -19.39 2.62
C GLU A 47 12.90 -17.99 2.17
N GLN A 48 12.95 -17.01 3.08
CA GLN A 48 12.40 -15.68 2.82
C GLN A 48 13.09 -15.00 1.64
N ASP A 49 14.42 -15.07 1.55
CA ASP A 49 15.23 -14.52 0.46
C ASP A 49 14.88 -15.13 -0.92
N GLN A 50 14.55 -16.42 -0.95
CA GLN A 50 14.12 -17.13 -2.15
C GLN A 50 12.74 -16.64 -2.60
N ARG A 51 11.82 -16.42 -1.66
CA ARG A 51 10.49 -15.84 -1.97
C ARG A 51 10.60 -14.40 -2.43
N ASP A 52 11.41 -13.59 -1.74
CA ASP A 52 11.63 -12.19 -2.09
C ASP A 52 12.25 -12.07 -3.48
N SER A 53 13.22 -12.93 -3.81
CA SER A 53 13.78 -13.02 -5.16
C SER A 53 12.72 -13.33 -6.22
N LEU A 54 11.77 -14.22 -5.91
CA LEU A 54 10.67 -14.55 -6.81
C LEU A 54 9.73 -13.35 -7.00
N VAL A 55 9.36 -12.66 -5.92
CA VAL A 55 8.51 -11.46 -5.98
C VAL A 55 9.20 -10.36 -6.79
N ALA A 56 10.49 -10.13 -6.58
CA ALA A 56 11.30 -9.14 -7.32
C ALA A 56 11.37 -9.41 -8.84
N THR A 57 11.13 -10.65 -9.29
CA THR A 57 11.04 -10.93 -10.75
C THR A 57 9.70 -10.54 -11.38
N ALA A 58 8.66 -10.38 -10.56
CA ALA A 58 7.29 -10.14 -11.02
C ALA A 58 6.81 -8.72 -10.73
N LEU A 59 7.42 -8.02 -9.78
CA LEU A 59 7.05 -6.66 -9.41
C LEU A 59 8.08 -5.64 -9.93
N THR A 60 7.61 -4.43 -10.19
CA THR A 60 8.52 -3.26 -10.24
C THR A 60 9.14 -3.03 -8.86
N GLN A 61 10.28 -2.35 -8.81
CA GLN A 61 10.95 -2.06 -7.54
C GLN A 61 10.04 -1.21 -6.63
N GLU A 62 9.32 -0.25 -7.20
CA GLU A 62 8.36 0.61 -6.53
C GLU A 62 7.20 -0.19 -5.89
N ALA A 63 6.65 -1.16 -6.63
CA ALA A 63 5.59 -2.02 -6.11
C ALA A 63 6.10 -2.96 -5.02
N HIS A 64 7.34 -3.43 -5.13
CA HIS A 64 7.98 -4.27 -4.11
C HIS A 64 8.09 -3.54 -2.76
N GLU A 65 8.59 -2.30 -2.77
CA GLU A 65 8.66 -1.45 -1.57
C GLU A 65 7.28 -1.13 -0.97
N LYS A 66 6.25 -0.99 -1.82
CA LYS A 66 4.87 -0.84 -1.33
C LYS A 66 4.38 -2.10 -0.64
N VAL A 67 4.64 -3.28 -1.21
CA VAL A 67 4.18 -4.57 -0.66
C VAL A 67 4.68 -4.76 0.78
N TYR A 68 5.94 -4.48 1.09
CA TYR A 68 6.43 -4.60 2.47
C TYR A 68 5.68 -3.69 3.45
N ARG A 69 5.36 -2.46 3.04
CA ARG A 69 4.58 -1.54 3.88
C ARG A 69 3.13 -1.99 4.03
N LEU A 70 2.56 -2.63 3.01
CA LEU A 70 1.22 -3.23 3.11
C LEU A 70 1.20 -4.46 4.02
N VAL A 71 2.26 -5.28 4.01
CA VAL A 71 2.43 -6.38 4.98
C VAL A 71 2.42 -5.80 6.39
N ALA A 72 3.29 -4.83 6.67
CA ALA A 72 3.33 -4.18 7.97
C ALA A 72 1.97 -3.55 8.35
N ALA A 73 1.26 -2.92 7.41
CA ALA A 73 -0.02 -2.27 7.68
C ALA A 73 -1.19 -3.22 7.93
N THR A 74 -1.12 -4.46 7.43
CA THR A 74 -2.27 -5.38 7.42
C THR A 74 -2.03 -6.70 8.13
N ASP A 75 -0.78 -6.99 8.51
CA ASP A 75 -0.35 -8.28 9.07
C ASP A 75 -0.79 -9.46 8.17
N ALA A 76 -0.78 -9.23 6.85
CA ALA A 76 -1.21 -10.19 5.84
C ALA A 76 -0.41 -9.99 4.55
N ASP A 77 -0.29 -11.05 3.76
CA ASP A 77 0.33 -10.99 2.44
C ASP A 77 -0.59 -10.22 1.47
N PRO A 78 -0.20 -9.03 0.94
CA PRO A 78 -1.04 -8.26 0.04
C PRO A 78 -1.18 -8.88 -1.36
N LEU A 79 -0.25 -9.75 -1.77
CA LEU A 79 -0.32 -10.46 -3.05
C LEU A 79 -1.41 -11.52 -3.02
N LEU A 80 -1.70 -12.10 -1.85
CA LEU A 80 -2.69 -13.15 -1.65
C LEU A 80 -3.93 -12.69 -0.85
N ARG A 81 -3.83 -11.56 -0.14
CA ARG A 81 -4.76 -11.03 0.88
C ARG A 81 -5.14 -12.06 1.94
N MET A 82 -4.15 -12.77 2.47
CA MET A 82 -4.31 -13.76 3.54
C MET A 82 -3.06 -13.83 4.40
N GLN A 83 -3.21 -14.26 5.66
CA GLN A 83 -2.06 -14.52 6.54
C GLN A 83 -1.36 -15.82 6.15
N ASP A 84 -2.15 -16.90 5.99
CA ASP A 84 -1.65 -18.22 5.66
C ASP A 84 -2.23 -18.73 4.33
N ALA A 85 -1.35 -19.03 3.38
CA ALA A 85 -1.74 -19.69 2.14
C ALA A 85 -1.84 -21.21 2.33
N ARG A 86 -2.98 -21.79 1.96
CA ARG A 86 -3.17 -23.26 2.00
C ARG A 86 -2.59 -23.96 0.77
N ALA A 87 -2.15 -25.21 0.97
CA ALA A 87 -1.75 -26.09 -0.12
C ALA A 87 -2.86 -26.24 -1.17
N GLY A 88 -2.50 -26.20 -2.45
CA GLY A 88 -3.45 -26.35 -3.56
C GLY A 88 -4.22 -25.08 -3.94
N LEU A 89 -4.02 -23.95 -3.24
CA LEU A 89 -4.65 -22.68 -3.58
C LEU A 89 -4.33 -22.23 -5.02
N GLU A 90 -3.16 -22.59 -5.55
CA GLU A 90 -2.76 -22.25 -6.92
C GLU A 90 -3.68 -22.83 -7.98
N LYS A 91 -4.37 -23.94 -7.66
CA LYS A 91 -5.32 -24.60 -8.57
C LYS A 91 -6.60 -23.80 -8.76
N THR A 92 -6.88 -22.87 -7.85
CA THR A 92 -8.07 -22.02 -7.86
C THR A 92 -7.86 -20.71 -8.61
N PHE A 93 -6.63 -20.44 -9.08
CA PHE A 93 -6.28 -19.20 -9.76
C PHE A 93 -7.21 -18.90 -10.93
N ARG A 94 -7.78 -17.69 -10.89
CA ARG A 94 -8.48 -17.09 -12.02
C ARG A 94 -7.94 -15.68 -12.20
N ALA A 95 -7.89 -15.21 -13.43
CA ALA A 95 -7.63 -13.82 -13.71
C ALA A 95 -8.49 -13.34 -14.86
N ARG A 96 -8.91 -12.08 -14.78
CA ARG A 96 -9.60 -11.39 -15.86
C ARG A 96 -9.03 -10.00 -16.04
N GLN A 97 -9.06 -9.53 -17.27
CA GLN A 97 -8.76 -8.13 -17.54
C GLN A 97 -9.90 -7.26 -17.02
N LEU A 98 -9.54 -6.14 -16.40
CA LEU A 98 -10.44 -5.04 -16.09
C LEU A 98 -10.32 -4.01 -17.22
N LYS A 99 -9.78 -2.83 -16.95
CA LYS A 99 -9.62 -1.74 -17.92
C LYS A 99 -8.21 -1.13 -17.79
N ASP A 100 -7.67 -0.57 -18.87
CA ASP A 100 -6.48 0.30 -18.84
C ASP A 100 -5.28 -0.29 -18.06
N GLY A 101 -4.90 -1.54 -18.34
CA GLY A 101 -3.78 -2.20 -17.66
C GLY A 101 -4.12 -2.84 -16.31
N TRP A 102 -5.33 -2.66 -15.81
CA TRP A 102 -5.82 -3.32 -14.60
C TRP A 102 -6.33 -4.74 -14.86
N TYR A 103 -6.07 -5.61 -13.91
CA TYR A 103 -6.50 -7.00 -13.85
C TYR A 103 -7.05 -7.31 -12.47
N GLU A 104 -7.94 -8.29 -12.40
CA GLU A 104 -8.37 -8.89 -11.14
C GLU A 104 -7.83 -10.31 -11.10
N VAL A 105 -7.05 -10.62 -10.07
CA VAL A 105 -6.72 -11.99 -9.71
C VAL A 105 -7.73 -12.47 -8.69
N SER A 106 -8.17 -13.72 -8.81
CA SER A 106 -9.04 -14.35 -7.82
C SER A 106 -8.49 -15.70 -7.40
N LEU A 107 -8.56 -15.96 -6.10
CA LEU A 107 -8.07 -17.17 -5.43
C LEU A 107 -9.18 -17.70 -4.50
N GLY A 108 -9.24 -19.00 -4.31
CA GLY A 108 -10.25 -19.66 -3.50
C GLY A 108 -11.50 -20.09 -4.27
N GLU A 109 -12.34 -20.86 -3.57
CA GLU A 109 -13.64 -21.30 -4.08
C GLU A 109 -14.65 -20.14 -4.04
N PRO A 110 -15.74 -20.17 -4.84
CA PRO A 110 -16.67 -19.05 -4.94
C PRO A 110 -17.21 -18.48 -3.62
N ALA A 111 -17.34 -19.31 -2.57
CA ALA A 111 -17.82 -18.89 -1.25
C ALA A 111 -16.78 -18.15 -0.39
N GLU A 112 -15.49 -18.35 -0.67
CA GLU A 112 -14.34 -17.81 0.09
C GLU A 112 -13.39 -17.06 -0.85
N GLN A 113 -13.92 -16.60 -1.98
CA GLN A 113 -13.10 -16.09 -3.06
C GLN A 113 -12.49 -14.75 -2.68
N VAL A 114 -11.17 -14.71 -2.62
CA VAL A 114 -10.40 -13.48 -2.53
C VAL A 114 -10.26 -12.89 -3.93
N ARG A 115 -10.48 -11.59 -4.04
CA ARG A 115 -10.30 -10.81 -5.27
C ARG A 115 -9.22 -9.77 -5.02
N ILE A 116 -8.31 -9.61 -5.98
CA ILE A 116 -7.11 -8.79 -5.85
C ILE A 116 -6.97 -7.97 -7.14
N PRO A 117 -7.50 -6.74 -7.16
CA PRO A 117 -7.26 -5.84 -8.27
C PRO A 117 -5.80 -5.36 -8.25
N LEU A 118 -5.14 -5.43 -9.40
CA LEU A 118 -3.76 -5.02 -9.58
C LEU A 118 -3.56 -4.39 -10.95
N HIS A 119 -2.52 -3.59 -11.11
CA HIS A 119 -2.11 -3.05 -12.41
C HIS A 119 -0.86 -3.76 -12.91
N VAL A 120 -0.80 -3.96 -14.22
CA VAL A 120 0.36 -4.54 -14.90
C VAL A 120 0.89 -3.57 -15.94
N THR A 121 2.19 -3.32 -15.87
CA THR A 121 2.92 -2.52 -16.85
C THR A 121 3.88 -3.39 -17.66
N THR A 122 4.54 -2.79 -18.65
CA THR A 122 5.59 -3.44 -19.46
C THR A 122 6.89 -2.66 -19.35
N VAL A 123 7.95 -3.30 -18.84
CA VAL A 123 9.30 -2.73 -18.74
C VAL A 123 10.26 -3.61 -19.51
N GLY A 124 10.98 -3.05 -20.48
CA GLY A 124 11.94 -3.81 -21.30
C GLY A 124 11.32 -5.04 -22.00
N GLY A 125 10.06 -4.94 -22.42
CA GLY A 125 9.31 -6.03 -23.07
C GLY A 125 8.80 -7.14 -22.14
N ARG A 126 8.94 -6.98 -20.82
CA ARG A 126 8.44 -7.92 -19.80
C ARG A 126 7.27 -7.31 -19.04
N TYR A 127 6.25 -8.13 -18.77
CA TYR A 127 5.17 -7.74 -17.87
C TYR A 127 5.65 -7.73 -16.42
N LEU A 128 5.27 -6.68 -15.68
CA LEU A 128 5.53 -6.53 -14.25
C LEU A 128 4.29 -5.96 -13.56
N ILE A 129 4.02 -6.41 -12.35
CA ILE A 129 3.04 -5.80 -11.45
C ILE A 129 3.66 -4.51 -10.90
N ASP A 130 3.02 -3.38 -11.16
CA ASP A 130 3.46 -2.06 -10.70
C ASP A 130 2.51 -1.43 -9.67
N PHE A 131 1.38 -2.07 -9.40
CA PHE A 131 0.50 -1.71 -8.30
C PHE A 131 -0.38 -2.88 -7.87
N ILE A 132 -0.59 -3.02 -6.57
CA ILE A 132 -1.56 -3.96 -5.98
C ILE A 132 -2.50 -3.13 -5.12
N THR A 133 -3.80 -3.34 -5.29
CA THR A 133 -4.81 -2.63 -4.50
C THR A 133 -4.73 -3.09 -3.04
N PRO A 134 -4.50 -2.17 -2.09
CA PRO A 134 -4.53 -2.49 -0.67
C PRO A 134 -5.84 -3.16 -0.25
N ALA A 135 -5.80 -4.04 0.77
CA ALA A 135 -6.97 -4.81 1.18
C ALA A 135 -8.14 -3.94 1.66
N TRP A 136 -7.87 -2.79 2.26
CA TRP A 136 -8.89 -1.83 2.71
C TRP A 136 -9.72 -1.20 1.58
N HIS A 137 -9.28 -1.34 0.33
CA HIS A 137 -10.03 -0.89 -0.85
C HIS A 137 -10.91 -1.99 -1.46
N GLY A 138 -10.88 -3.21 -0.92
CA GLY A 138 -11.64 -4.34 -1.45
C GLY A 138 -11.39 -4.54 -2.94
N ASP A 139 -12.44 -4.50 -3.74
CA ASP A 139 -12.41 -4.76 -5.18
C ASP A 139 -12.26 -3.49 -6.03
N ALA A 140 -11.99 -2.34 -5.41
CA ALA A 140 -11.78 -1.08 -6.14
C ALA A 140 -10.55 -1.16 -7.07
N TYR A 141 -10.59 -0.43 -8.18
CA TYR A 141 -9.48 -0.35 -9.11
C TYR A 141 -9.53 0.96 -9.90
N GLY A 142 -8.39 1.35 -10.47
CA GLY A 142 -8.27 2.51 -11.35
C GLY A 142 -7.26 3.54 -10.85
N GLU A 143 -6.96 4.50 -11.71
CA GLU A 143 -5.85 5.44 -11.51
C GLU A 143 -5.97 6.29 -10.24
N HIS A 144 -7.20 6.58 -9.77
CA HIS A 144 -7.42 7.31 -8.52
C HIS A 144 -6.75 6.66 -7.29
N LEU A 145 -6.53 5.33 -7.30
CA LEU A 145 -5.80 4.63 -6.23
C LEU A 145 -4.28 4.81 -6.31
N ARG A 146 -3.78 5.34 -7.44
CA ARG A 146 -2.37 5.57 -7.74
C ARG A 146 -2.04 7.05 -7.87
N GLU A 147 -3.02 7.93 -7.69
CA GLU A 147 -2.84 9.37 -7.78
C GLU A 147 -2.01 9.91 -6.62
N ASN A 148 -1.29 11.00 -6.89
CA ASN A 148 -0.70 11.83 -5.85
C ASN A 148 -1.36 13.21 -5.88
N PRO A 149 -2.46 13.42 -5.14
CA PRO A 149 -3.14 14.72 -5.06
C PRO A 149 -2.26 15.83 -4.46
N LEU A 150 -1.13 15.49 -3.85
CA LEU A 150 -0.19 16.41 -3.21
C LEU A 150 1.08 16.65 -4.05
N ALA A 151 1.12 16.20 -5.31
CA ALA A 151 2.30 16.30 -6.19
C ALA A 151 2.80 17.74 -6.41
N GLN A 152 1.95 18.75 -6.23
CA GLN A 152 2.32 20.16 -6.35
C GLN A 152 3.16 20.66 -5.16
N ALA A 153 3.20 19.94 -4.05
CA ALA A 153 4.01 20.30 -2.89
C ALA A 153 5.46 19.88 -3.13
N THR A 154 6.28 20.83 -3.59
CA THR A 154 7.70 20.61 -3.95
C THR A 154 8.69 21.30 -3.00
N SER A 155 8.20 22.19 -2.12
CA SER A 155 9.03 22.95 -1.19
C SER A 155 8.29 23.30 0.10
N VAL A 156 9.06 23.58 1.16
CA VAL A 156 8.53 24.04 2.45
C VAL A 156 8.53 25.58 2.51
N ASP A 157 7.39 26.15 2.86
CA ASP A 157 7.15 27.58 3.06
C ASP A 157 7.47 27.97 4.52
N ASN A 158 8.48 28.82 4.73
CA ASN A 158 8.90 29.26 6.07
C ASN A 158 8.36 30.65 6.46
N SER A 159 7.32 31.16 5.78
CA SER A 159 6.75 32.49 6.05
C SER A 159 6.04 32.61 7.40
N SER A 160 5.55 31.50 7.94
CA SER A 160 4.91 31.41 9.26
C SER A 160 4.93 29.98 9.78
N GLU A 161 4.66 29.78 11.07
CA GLU A 161 4.54 28.45 11.70
C GLU A 161 3.49 27.58 10.98
N GLN A 162 2.32 28.16 10.69
CA GLN A 162 1.24 27.45 9.99
C GLN A 162 1.63 27.08 8.56
N ALA A 163 2.23 28.02 7.82
CA ALA A 163 2.66 27.77 6.45
C ALA A 163 3.74 26.68 6.39
N PHE A 164 4.67 26.69 7.35
CA PHE A 164 5.71 25.67 7.49
C PHE A 164 5.11 24.30 7.73
N ILE A 165 4.24 24.15 8.73
CA ILE A 165 3.62 22.85 9.06
C ILE A 165 2.80 22.33 7.88
N LEU A 166 1.96 23.17 7.29
CA LEU A 166 1.11 22.79 6.16
C LEU A 166 1.93 22.34 4.95
N SER A 167 2.94 23.12 4.56
CA SER A 167 3.78 22.81 3.40
C SER A 167 4.70 21.61 3.65
N PHE A 168 5.24 21.45 4.86
CA PHE A 168 6.00 20.27 5.26
C PHE A 168 5.15 19.01 5.14
N TYR A 169 3.96 18.98 5.77
CA TYR A 169 3.10 17.79 5.73
C TYR A 169 2.65 17.44 4.32
N ARG A 170 2.32 18.44 3.49
CA ARG A 170 1.98 18.17 2.08
C ARG A 170 3.15 17.57 1.31
N LEU A 171 4.37 18.09 1.49
CA LEU A 171 5.57 17.55 0.86
C LEU A 171 5.88 16.13 1.36
N TYR A 172 5.77 15.91 2.67
CA TYR A 172 6.04 14.64 3.32
C TYR A 172 5.07 13.54 2.87
N LEU A 173 3.76 13.83 2.89
CA LEU A 173 2.74 12.90 2.42
C LEU A 173 2.84 12.69 0.90
N SER A 174 3.17 13.72 0.12
CA SER A 174 3.43 13.58 -1.32
C SER A 174 4.55 12.56 -1.61
N ALA A 175 5.58 12.46 -0.75
CA ALA A 175 6.62 11.46 -0.92
C ALA A 175 6.09 10.01 -0.80
N TYR A 176 5.21 9.74 0.18
CA TYR A 176 4.52 8.44 0.28
C TYR A 176 3.72 8.12 -0.99
N LEU A 177 2.97 9.11 -1.47
CA LEU A 177 2.07 8.95 -2.63
C LEU A 177 2.82 8.90 -3.97
N SER A 178 4.07 9.35 -4.03
CA SER A 178 4.87 9.27 -5.27
C SER A 178 5.33 7.85 -5.60
N MET A 179 5.15 6.89 -4.67
CA MET A 179 5.53 5.49 -4.86
C MET A 179 6.99 5.32 -5.28
N SER A 180 7.89 6.17 -4.77
CA SER A 180 9.30 6.12 -5.12
C SER A 180 9.96 4.87 -4.53
N LYS A 181 10.79 4.19 -5.31
CA LYS A 181 11.70 3.14 -4.81
C LYS A 181 12.68 3.64 -3.75
N ASP A 182 12.96 4.95 -3.74
CA ASP A 182 13.90 5.60 -2.82
C ASP A 182 13.15 6.27 -1.64
N LEU A 183 11.91 5.85 -1.35
CA LEU A 183 11.04 6.46 -0.33
C LEU A 183 11.74 6.62 1.01
N GLY A 184 12.38 5.56 1.52
CA GLY A 184 13.07 5.60 2.82
C GLY A 184 14.14 6.71 2.89
N ALA A 185 14.95 6.84 1.83
CA ALA A 185 15.98 7.87 1.75
C ALA A 185 15.37 9.29 1.63
N ILE A 186 14.29 9.44 0.84
CA ILE A 186 13.56 10.71 0.71
C ILE A 186 12.99 11.15 2.06
N LEU A 187 12.31 10.25 2.77
CA LEU A 187 11.71 10.55 4.07
C LEU A 187 12.80 10.86 5.12
N SER A 188 13.92 10.11 5.14
CA SER A 188 15.06 10.41 6.02
C SER A 188 15.60 11.82 5.77
N GLY A 189 15.85 12.17 4.51
CA GLY A 189 16.33 13.51 4.15
C GLY A 189 15.35 14.63 4.54
N LEU A 190 14.03 14.39 4.42
CA LEU A 190 13.01 15.33 4.89
C LEU A 190 13.03 15.48 6.41
N ARG A 191 13.14 14.38 7.17
CA ARG A 191 13.25 14.40 8.63
C ARG A 191 14.50 15.13 9.09
N GLU A 192 15.67 14.78 8.54
CA GLU A 192 16.95 15.43 8.86
C GLU A 192 16.94 16.94 8.57
N ARG A 193 16.25 17.34 7.49
CA ARG A 193 16.19 18.75 7.08
C ARG A 193 15.18 19.59 7.85
N TYR A 194 14.05 19.01 8.23
CA TYR A 194 12.92 19.79 8.73
C TYR A 194 12.44 19.39 10.13
N CYS A 195 12.87 18.28 10.72
CA CYS A 195 12.47 17.90 12.08
C CYS A 195 13.51 18.34 13.11
N THR A 196 13.09 18.46 14.38
CA THR A 196 13.98 18.61 15.54
C THR A 196 14.68 17.29 15.87
N LEU A 197 15.81 17.35 16.57
CA LEU A 197 16.49 16.14 17.08
C LEU A 197 15.59 15.33 18.02
N THR A 198 14.73 15.99 18.79
CA THR A 198 13.69 15.33 19.61
C THR A 198 12.79 14.45 18.76
N THR A 199 12.29 14.97 17.64
CA THR A 199 11.39 14.23 16.74
C THR A 199 12.10 13.08 16.03
N ILE A 200 13.35 13.30 15.59
CA ILE A 200 14.16 12.24 14.98
C ILE A 200 14.43 11.13 16.01
N GLY A 201 14.78 11.50 17.24
CA GLY A 201 14.95 10.55 18.34
C GLY A 201 13.67 9.76 18.65
N LEU A 202 12.51 10.44 18.67
CA LEU A 202 11.21 9.79 18.85
C LEU A 202 10.89 8.80 17.72
N HIS A 203 11.21 9.14 16.48
CA HIS A 203 11.03 8.25 15.35
C HIS A 203 11.89 7.00 15.51
N HIS A 204 13.19 7.16 15.82
CA HIS A 204 14.09 6.01 16.03
C HIS A 204 13.64 5.14 17.21
N GLU A 205 13.26 5.75 18.34
CA GLU A 205 12.73 5.03 19.52
C GLU A 205 11.56 4.13 19.12
N ARG A 206 10.59 4.65 18.36
CA ARG A 206 9.39 3.91 17.95
C ARG A 206 9.63 2.90 16.83
N SER A 207 10.56 3.17 15.93
CA SER A 207 10.96 2.22 14.89
C SER A 207 11.74 1.04 15.48
N GLU A 208 12.55 1.27 16.51
CA GLU A 208 13.37 0.23 17.16
C GLU A 208 12.64 -0.51 18.29
N SER A 209 11.65 0.09 18.95
CA SER A 209 10.95 -0.52 20.10
C SER A 209 10.01 -1.67 19.74
N GLY A 210 9.86 -2.02 18.46
CA GLY A 210 9.09 -3.18 18.03
C GLY A 210 7.58 -3.08 18.26
N ASP A 211 7.00 -1.88 18.26
CA ASP A 211 5.53 -1.72 18.26
C ASP A 211 4.90 -2.34 16.99
N MET A 212 5.72 -2.60 15.96
CA MET A 212 5.46 -3.40 14.77
C MET A 212 6.76 -4.18 14.48
N ASP A 213 6.72 -5.51 14.31
CA ASP A 213 7.91 -6.38 14.12
C ASP A 213 8.80 -5.98 12.92
N ASP A 214 8.30 -5.12 12.03
CA ASP A 214 8.92 -4.80 10.74
C ASP A 214 9.59 -3.41 10.64
N GLY A 215 9.57 -2.59 11.70
CA GLY A 215 10.34 -1.33 11.76
C GLY A 215 9.86 -0.17 10.86
N TYR A 216 8.68 -0.28 10.22
CA TYR A 216 8.16 0.72 9.27
C TYR A 216 7.35 1.87 9.89
N TYR A 217 7.13 1.90 11.20
CA TYR A 217 6.24 2.89 11.81
C TYR A 217 6.84 4.29 11.76
N ASP A 218 6.06 5.25 11.26
CA ASP A 218 6.44 6.65 11.12
C ASP A 218 5.56 7.54 11.99
N VAL A 219 6.17 8.13 13.01
CA VAL A 219 5.56 9.02 14.00
C VAL A 219 4.97 10.30 13.38
N LEU A 220 5.45 10.69 12.18
CA LEU A 220 4.95 11.86 11.47
C LEU A 220 3.64 11.60 10.75
N ILE A 221 3.28 10.34 10.53
CA ILE A 221 1.97 9.96 10.00
C ILE A 221 1.19 9.07 10.96
N ASP A 222 1.77 8.65 12.09
CA ASP A 222 1.15 7.71 13.04
C ASP A 222 0.69 6.41 12.35
N ASN A 223 1.49 5.94 11.37
CA ASN A 223 1.21 4.78 10.55
C ASN A 223 2.48 4.32 9.81
N VAL A 224 2.41 3.21 9.08
CA VAL A 224 3.52 2.68 8.25
C VAL A 224 3.44 3.10 6.79
N ASP A 225 2.27 3.54 6.35
CA ASP A 225 1.97 3.91 4.96
C ASP A 225 0.93 5.02 4.93
N PHE A 226 0.81 5.69 3.79
CA PHE A 226 -0.20 6.71 3.55
C PHE A 226 -0.85 6.50 2.18
N ASP A 227 -2.18 6.51 2.14
CA ASP A 227 -2.98 6.20 0.95
C ASP A 227 -3.60 7.47 0.33
N PRO A 228 -3.70 7.55 -1.01
CA PRO A 228 -4.30 8.72 -1.68
C PRO A 228 -5.72 9.05 -1.19
N THR A 229 -6.51 8.05 -0.84
CA THR A 229 -7.90 8.24 -0.41
C THR A 229 -8.02 8.96 0.93
N TRP A 230 -6.98 8.87 1.78
CA TRP A 230 -6.97 9.49 3.11
C TRP A 230 -6.70 11.00 3.04
N VAL A 231 -6.10 11.48 1.94
CA VAL A 231 -5.81 12.91 1.71
C VAL A 231 -7.06 13.78 1.87
N SER A 232 -8.21 13.30 1.40
CA SER A 232 -9.48 14.04 1.47
C SER A 232 -9.94 14.35 2.90
N SER A 233 -9.48 13.56 3.87
CA SER A 233 -9.80 13.71 5.29
C SER A 233 -8.74 14.49 6.08
N LEU A 234 -7.60 14.81 5.46
CA LEU A 234 -6.48 15.49 6.10
C LEU A 234 -6.88 16.89 6.58
N LYS A 235 -6.67 17.15 7.88
CA LYS A 235 -6.91 18.44 8.52
C LYS A 235 -5.68 18.86 9.30
N ILE A 236 -5.38 20.16 9.22
CA ILE A 236 -4.29 20.81 9.96
C ILE A 236 -4.91 22.02 10.64
N GLN A 237 -5.00 21.99 11.96
CA GLN A 237 -5.73 22.99 12.74
C GLN A 237 -4.91 23.43 13.96
N PRO A 238 -4.97 24.71 14.36
CA PRO A 238 -4.39 25.14 15.62
C PRO A 238 -4.97 24.35 16.79
N ALA A 239 -4.11 23.89 17.69
CA ALA A 239 -4.54 23.30 18.95
C ALA A 239 -4.98 24.41 19.92
N THR A 240 -5.84 24.06 20.89
CA THR A 240 -6.54 25.01 21.76
C THR A 240 -5.62 25.90 22.61
N GLN A 241 -4.33 25.54 22.78
CA GLN A 241 -3.33 26.35 23.46
C GLN A 241 -1.91 26.13 22.88
N GLY A 242 -1.12 27.21 22.79
CA GLY A 242 0.35 27.15 22.83
C GLY A 242 1.13 26.96 21.52
N GLY A 243 0.73 27.57 20.40
CA GLY A 243 1.53 27.51 19.15
C GLY A 243 1.66 26.10 18.56
N ARG A 244 0.77 25.20 18.98
CA ARG A 244 0.69 23.81 18.53
C ARG A 244 -0.39 23.64 17.48
N TYR A 245 -0.25 22.61 16.66
CA TYR A 245 -1.17 22.23 15.61
C TYR A 245 -1.49 20.75 15.74
N LEU A 246 -2.76 20.41 15.50
CA LEU A 246 -3.22 19.04 15.38
C LEU A 246 -3.31 18.68 13.90
N ILE A 247 -2.60 17.63 13.52
CA ILE A 247 -2.68 16.99 12.21
C ILE A 247 -3.56 15.77 12.38
N SER A 248 -4.65 15.67 11.61
CA SER A 248 -5.55 14.53 11.68
C SER A 248 -5.99 14.07 10.31
N TYR A 249 -6.21 12.77 10.19
CA TYR A 249 -6.77 12.14 9.00
C TYR A 249 -7.45 10.82 9.39
N MET A 250 -8.27 10.29 8.50
CA MET A 250 -9.01 9.04 8.68
C MET A 250 -8.42 7.98 7.74
N GLN A 251 -7.86 6.93 8.32
CA GLN A 251 -7.49 5.73 7.58
C GLN A 251 -8.75 4.93 7.28
N THR A 252 -8.97 4.66 6.00
CA THR A 252 -9.99 3.70 5.57
C THR A 252 -9.50 2.28 5.84
N THR A 253 -10.34 1.44 6.42
CA THR A 253 -10.08 0.02 6.66
C THR A 253 -11.22 -0.82 6.07
N GLY A 254 -11.08 -2.15 6.05
CA GLY A 254 -12.21 -3.04 5.75
C GLY A 254 -13.31 -3.02 6.82
N GLY A 255 -13.10 -2.35 7.96
CA GLY A 255 -14.03 -2.21 9.07
C GLY A 255 -14.29 -0.75 9.44
N GLN A 256 -14.18 -0.42 10.72
CA GLN A 256 -14.34 0.97 11.17
C GLN A 256 -13.10 1.80 10.78
N PRO A 257 -13.28 3.02 10.25
CA PRO A 257 -12.16 3.92 9.98
C PRO A 257 -11.35 4.20 11.25
N ILE A 258 -10.04 4.30 11.11
CA ILE A 258 -9.13 4.60 12.21
C ILE A 258 -8.78 6.10 12.12
N ALA A 259 -8.95 6.82 13.23
CA ALA A 259 -8.60 8.23 13.31
C ALA A 259 -7.17 8.39 13.77
N HIS A 260 -6.35 9.08 12.98
CA HIS A 260 -4.98 9.46 13.35
C HIS A 260 -4.94 10.90 13.81
N SER A 261 -4.10 11.19 14.80
CA SER A 261 -3.99 12.51 15.40
C SER A 261 -2.59 12.76 15.94
N ILE A 262 -1.92 13.77 15.39
CA ILE A 262 -0.50 14.04 15.64
C ILE A 262 -0.39 15.49 16.10
N LEU A 263 0.10 15.69 17.32
CA LEU A 263 0.29 17.01 17.89
C LEU A 263 1.69 17.51 17.56
N VAL A 264 1.79 18.65 16.89
CA VAL A 264 3.07 19.21 16.43
C VAL A 264 3.22 20.69 16.77
N SER A 265 4.45 21.19 16.75
CA SER A 265 4.74 22.63 16.75
C SER A 265 5.87 22.96 15.79
N ALA A 266 5.93 24.22 15.36
CA ALA A 266 7.04 24.76 14.60
C ALA A 266 8.02 25.47 15.55
N VAL A 267 9.22 24.91 15.72
CA VAL A 267 10.29 25.47 16.54
C VAL A 267 11.19 26.32 15.65
N LYS A 268 11.43 27.58 16.03
CA LYS A 268 12.35 28.45 15.26
C LYS A 268 13.76 27.88 15.25
N ASN A 269 14.40 27.90 14.08
CA ASN A 269 15.79 27.54 13.92
C ASN A 269 16.65 28.80 13.84
N ASP A 270 17.17 29.23 14.99
CA ASP A 270 17.90 30.50 15.10
C ASP A 270 19.26 30.49 14.36
N PHE A 271 19.79 29.32 14.00
CA PHE A 271 21.09 29.19 13.34
C PHE A 271 21.02 29.35 11.82
N VAL A 272 19.96 28.84 11.19
CA VAL A 272 19.83 28.77 9.72
C VAL A 272 18.64 29.60 9.21
N GLY A 273 17.82 30.12 10.13
CA GLY A 273 16.53 30.71 9.83
C GLY A 273 15.46 29.64 9.55
N GLY A 274 14.19 30.06 9.60
CA GLY A 274 13.03 29.18 9.36
C GLY A 274 12.65 28.35 10.59
N TYR A 275 11.96 27.23 10.33
CA TYR A 275 11.37 26.39 11.36
C TYR A 275 11.83 24.92 11.27
N ARG A 276 11.71 24.23 12.39
CA ARG A 276 11.82 22.78 12.53
C ARG A 276 10.53 22.24 13.14
N LEU A 277 10.07 21.10 12.66
CA LEU A 277 8.89 20.42 13.18
C LEU A 277 9.27 19.64 14.45
N GLU A 278 8.50 19.87 15.51
CA GLU A 278 8.55 19.07 16.72
C GLU A 278 7.24 18.29 16.92
N VAL A 279 7.34 16.97 17.04
CA VAL A 279 6.22 16.09 17.40
C VAL A 279 6.16 15.94 18.92
N HIS A 280 4.98 16.12 19.49
CA HIS A 280 4.73 15.98 20.93
C HIS A 280 4.14 14.60 21.21
N LYS A 281 4.70 13.88 22.20
CA LYS A 281 4.09 12.64 22.70
C LYS A 281 2.67 12.97 23.20
N GLN A 282 1.67 12.19 22.79
CA GLN A 282 0.35 12.28 23.41
C GLN A 282 0.42 11.63 24.79
N ASP A 283 0.29 12.43 25.85
CA ASP A 283 0.15 11.90 27.21
C ASP A 283 -1.15 11.10 27.31
N GLY A 284 -1.05 9.79 27.54
CA GLY A 284 -2.20 8.92 27.83
C GLY A 284 -2.85 8.18 26.65
N ALA A 285 -2.25 8.18 25.45
CA ALA A 285 -2.66 7.23 24.42
C ALA A 285 -2.26 5.81 24.86
N ALA A 286 -3.25 5.00 25.25
CA ALA A 286 -3.05 3.55 25.32
C ALA A 286 -2.45 3.08 23.99
N PRO A 287 -1.57 2.07 23.97
CA PRO A 287 -1.11 1.48 22.72
C PRO A 287 -2.35 1.19 21.86
N VAL A 288 -2.32 1.65 20.61
CA VAL A 288 -3.36 1.31 19.64
C VAL A 288 -3.50 -0.20 19.72
N PRO A 289 -4.69 -0.74 20.07
CA PRO A 289 -4.82 -2.17 20.21
C PRO A 289 -4.48 -2.76 18.85
N THR A 290 -3.41 -3.55 18.81
CA THR A 290 -3.20 -4.52 17.75
C THR A 290 -4.54 -5.23 17.59
N PRO A 291 -5.17 -5.23 16.40
CA PRO A 291 -6.36 -6.03 16.19
C PRO A 291 -5.94 -7.49 16.31
N LYS A 292 -5.92 -8.02 17.54
CA LYS A 292 -5.89 -9.46 17.73
C LYS A 292 -7.15 -9.98 17.03
N PRO A 293 -7.02 -10.96 16.12
CA PRO A 293 -8.19 -11.57 15.51
C PRO A 293 -9.09 -12.02 16.64
N ARG A 294 -10.31 -11.48 16.67
CA ARG A 294 -11.34 -11.97 17.57
C ARG A 294 -11.78 -13.31 16.99
N ILE A 295 -11.04 -14.37 17.31
CA ILE A 295 -11.44 -15.74 17.01
C ILE A 295 -12.86 -15.87 17.57
N THR A 296 -13.84 -16.02 16.69
CA THR A 296 -15.21 -16.20 17.13
C THR A 296 -15.31 -17.56 17.83
N GLU A 297 -16.26 -17.77 18.74
CA GLU A 297 -16.47 -19.11 19.34
C GLU A 297 -16.69 -20.19 18.25
N GLU A 298 -17.13 -19.79 17.07
CA GLU A 298 -17.30 -20.67 15.91
C GLU A 298 -15.97 -21.06 15.27
N ASP A 299 -15.02 -20.13 15.17
CA ASP A 299 -13.65 -20.39 14.71
C ASP A 299 -12.86 -21.24 15.72
N ALA A 300 -13.04 -20.99 17.03
CA ALA A 300 -12.43 -21.80 18.08
C ALA A 300 -12.96 -23.25 18.07
N ARG A 301 -14.27 -23.44 17.82
CA ARG A 301 -14.87 -24.77 17.67
C ARG A 301 -14.41 -25.48 16.39
N ARG A 302 -14.20 -24.75 15.29
CA ARG A 302 -13.62 -25.31 14.06
C ARG A 302 -12.17 -25.77 14.28
N MET A 303 -11.36 -24.98 14.99
CA MET A 303 -9.99 -25.36 15.33
C MET A 303 -9.93 -26.58 16.26
N GLN A 304 -10.81 -26.67 17.27
CA GLN A 304 -10.94 -27.87 18.13
C GLN A 304 -11.35 -29.14 17.35
N HIS A 305 -12.19 -29.00 16.31
CA HIS A 305 -12.55 -30.15 15.48
C HIS A 305 -11.46 -30.56 14.49
N GLN A 306 -10.62 -29.62 14.07
CA GLN A 306 -9.60 -29.84 13.04
C GLN A 306 -8.24 -30.28 13.62
N TYR A 307 -7.96 -29.99 14.90
CA TYR A 307 -6.68 -30.24 15.56
C TYR A 307 -6.85 -30.84 16.97
N GLY A 308 -7.78 -31.79 17.16
CA GLY A 308 -8.19 -32.33 18.47
C GLY A 308 -7.09 -32.44 19.53
N ASP A 309 -7.43 -32.06 20.76
CA ASP A 309 -6.57 -31.87 21.94
C ASP A 309 -5.24 -32.66 21.92
N HIS A 310 -4.15 -31.93 21.67
CA HIS A 310 -2.79 -32.32 22.01
C HIS A 310 -2.29 -31.46 23.17
#